data_AF-A0A193GJA0-F1
#
_entry.id   AF-A0A193GJA0-F1
#
_cell.length_a   1.000
_cell.length_b   1.000
_cell.length_c   1.000
_cell.angle_alpha   90.00
_cell.angle_beta   90.00
_cell.angle_gamma   90.00
#
_symmetry.space_group_name_H-M   'P 1'
#
loop_
_entity.id
_entity.type
_entity.pdbx_description
1 polymer ?
#
loop_
_entity_poly.entity_id
_entity_poly.type
_entity_poly.pdbx_seq_one_letter_code
_entity_poly.pdbx_strand_id
1 'polypeptide(L)'
;MATEEELRAAQARVAGAQQQLALAAKGWQLLGRSRAAFIGSLRHTGLSYAHAQIKFDDFAEEQRRLYENLTEALQAAQRDYDALQAQADASHG
;
A
#
# COMPACT_ATOMS: atom_id res chain seq x y z
N MET A 1 -25.32 4.70 -17.81
CA MET A 1 -24.79 6.03 -17.48
C MET A 1 -24.21 5.93 -16.09
N ALA A 2 -22.96 6.31 -15.88
CA ALA A 2 -22.41 6.40 -14.53
C ALA A 2 -23.08 7.58 -13.82
N THR A 3 -23.66 7.33 -12.66
CA THR A 3 -24.28 8.35 -11.82
C THR A 3 -23.20 9.20 -11.12
N GLU A 4 -23.56 10.43 -10.74
CA GLU A 4 -22.68 11.28 -9.92
C GLU A 4 -22.31 10.63 -8.57
N GLU A 5 -23.15 9.72 -8.06
CA GLU A 5 -22.88 8.93 -6.87
C GLU A 5 -21.82 7.84 -7.13
N GLU A 6 -21.88 7.14 -8.26
CA GLU A 6 -20.87 6.16 -8.65
C GLU A 6 -19.49 6.80 -8.87
N LEU A 7 -19.46 7.97 -9.51
CA LEU A 7 -18.22 8.75 -9.68
C LEU A 7 -17.63 9.21 -8.34
N ARG A 8 -18.46 9.74 -7.44
CA ARG A 8 -18.01 10.12 -6.09
C ARG A 8 -17.50 8.91 -5.29
N ALA A 9 -18.18 7.77 -5.38
CA ALA A 9 -17.76 6.55 -4.72
C ALA A 9 -16.43 6.01 -5.28
N ALA A 10 -16.22 6.07 -6.60
CA ALA A 10 -14.96 5.69 -7.22
C ALA A 10 -13.82 6.64 -6.84
N GLN A 11 -14.06 7.96 -6.82
CA GLN A 11 -13.09 8.95 -6.37
C GLN A 11 -12.69 8.74 -4.90
N ALA A 12 -13.66 8.43 -4.03
CA ALA A 12 -13.38 8.11 -2.63
C ALA A 12 -12.51 6.86 -2.47
N ARG A 13 -12.72 5.82 -3.30
CA ARG A 13 -11.86 4.63 -3.33
C ARG A 13 -10.42 4.96 -3.74
N VAL A 14 -10.24 5.79 -4.77
CA VAL A 14 -8.90 6.27 -5.18
C VAL A 14 -8.21 7.01 -4.03
N ALA A 15 -8.90 7.95 -3.38
CA ALA A 15 -8.34 8.72 -2.26
C ALA A 15 -7.96 7.80 -1.08
N GLY A 16 -8.80 6.81 -0.76
CA GLY A 16 -8.50 5.82 0.28
C GLY A 16 -7.26 4.98 -0.04
N ALA A 17 -7.15 4.48 -1.27
CA ALA A 17 -6.00 3.72 -1.73
C ALA A 17 -4.70 4.56 -1.70
N GLN A 18 -4.76 5.83 -2.09
CA GLN A 18 -3.61 6.75 -1.99
C GLN A 18 -3.16 6.95 -0.54
N GLN A 19 -4.09 7.11 0.40
CA GLN A 19 -3.75 7.24 1.82
C GLN A 19 -3.07 5.99 2.36
N GLN A 20 -3.60 4.81 2.04
CA GLN A 20 -3.00 3.53 2.46
C GLN A 20 -1.61 3.34 1.88
N LEU A 21 -1.41 3.64 0.58
CA LEU A 21 -0.11 3.55 -0.06
C LEU A 21 0.90 4.53 0.56
N ALA A 22 0.48 5.76 0.89
CA ALA A 22 1.33 6.73 1.57
C ALA A 22 1.77 6.28 2.97
N LEU A 23 0.90 5.57 3.71
CA LEU A 23 1.25 4.98 5.00
C LEU A 23 2.25 3.82 4.83
N ALA A 24 2.02 2.94 3.85
CA ALA A 24 2.94 1.85 3.54
C ALA A 24 4.33 2.36 3.11
N ALA A 25 4.37 3.42 2.29
CA ALA A 25 5.62 4.07 1.88
C ALA A 25 6.43 4.61 3.07
N LYS A 26 5.74 5.23 4.04
CA LYS A 26 6.38 5.68 5.29
C LYS A 26 6.91 4.52 6.12
N GLY A 27 6.16 3.43 6.22
CA GLY A 27 6.60 2.18 6.86
C GLY A 27 7.88 1.63 6.22
N TRP A 28 7.92 1.61 4.88
CA TRP A 28 9.08 1.19 4.12
C TRP A 28 10.33 2.03 4.39
N GLN A 29 10.20 3.36 4.44
CA GLN A 29 11.30 4.25 4.77
C GLN A 29 11.84 4.02 6.20
N LEU A 30 10.97 3.66 7.14
CA LEU A 30 11.35 3.38 8.52
C LEU A 30 12.06 2.02 8.67
N LEU A 31 11.71 1.00 7.88
CA LEU A 31 12.36 -0.32 7.88
C LEU A 31 13.87 -0.23 7.67
N GLY A 32 14.29 0.55 6.68
CA GLY A 32 15.72 0.72 6.38
C GLY A 32 16.51 1.30 7.55
N ARG A 33 15.87 2.18 8.35
CA ARG A 33 16.48 2.82 9.52
C ARG A 33 16.37 1.96 10.79
N SER A 34 15.40 1.05 10.86
CA SER A 34 15.11 0.27 12.06
C SER A 34 15.85 -1.07 12.12
N ARG A 35 16.49 -1.53 11.03
CA ARG A 35 17.14 -2.85 10.95
C ARG A 35 18.00 -3.21 12.16
N ALA A 36 18.94 -2.35 12.52
CA ALA A 36 19.86 -2.62 13.64
C ALA A 36 19.13 -2.70 14.98
N ALA A 37 18.16 -1.80 15.22
CA ALA A 37 17.37 -1.78 16.44
C ALA A 37 16.43 -2.99 16.54
N PHE A 38 15.81 -3.41 15.43
CA PHE A 38 14.92 -4.58 15.36
C PHE A 38 15.68 -5.90 15.55
N ILE A 39 16.81 -6.09 14.85
CA ILE A 39 17.66 -7.26 15.07
C ILE A 39 18.19 -7.26 16.51
N GLY A 40 18.55 -6.07 17.03
CA GLY A 40 18.92 -5.89 18.42
C GLY A 40 17.84 -6.35 19.39
N SER A 41 16.59 -5.91 19.23
CA SER A 41 15.49 -6.28 20.12
C SER A 41 15.21 -7.79 20.10
N LEU A 42 15.23 -8.42 18.92
CA LEU A 42 15.09 -9.88 18.79
C LEU A 42 16.22 -10.64 19.49
N ARG A 43 17.45 -10.15 19.40
CA ARG A 43 18.57 -10.78 20.10
C ARG A 43 18.43 -10.70 21.62
N HIS A 44 17.82 -9.64 22.15
CA HIS A 44 17.54 -9.54 23.60
C HIS A 44 16.51 -10.60 24.07
N THR A 45 15.72 -11.19 23.17
CA THR A 45 14.83 -12.31 23.51
C THR A 45 15.52 -13.67 23.42
N GLY A 46 16.85 -13.71 23.23
CA GLY A 46 17.62 -14.95 23.13
C GLY A 46 17.78 -15.51 21.71
N LEU A 47 17.30 -14.80 20.67
CA LEU A 47 17.56 -15.21 19.29
C LEU A 47 19.03 -15.01 18.93
N SER A 48 19.60 -15.95 18.18
CA SER A 48 20.89 -15.73 17.53
C SER A 48 20.77 -14.60 16.50
N TYR A 49 21.89 -13.97 16.17
CA TYR A 49 21.91 -12.94 15.13
C TYR A 49 21.33 -13.45 13.80
N ALA A 50 21.69 -14.67 13.39
CA ALA A 50 21.18 -15.28 12.15
C ALA A 50 19.65 -15.44 12.15
N HIS A 51 19.06 -15.93 13.24
CA HIS A 51 17.60 -16.05 13.34
C HIS A 51 16.89 -14.69 13.44
N ALA A 52 17.49 -13.73 14.15
CA ALA A 52 16.97 -12.37 14.21
C ALA A 52 17.01 -11.67 12.85
N GLN A 53 18.06 -11.92 12.06
CA GLN A 53 18.18 -11.43 10.70
C GLN A 53 17.10 -12.03 9.78
N ILE A 54 16.91 -13.35 9.80
CA ILE A 54 15.86 -14.01 8.99
C ILE A 54 14.50 -13.40 9.29
N LYS A 55 14.16 -13.22 10.57
CA LYS A 55 12.89 -12.60 10.97
C LYS A 55 12.74 -11.15 10.48
N PHE A 56 13.82 -10.38 10.46
CA PHE A 56 13.79 -9.03 9.90
C PHE A 56 13.59 -9.07 8.38
N ASP A 57 14.30 -9.95 7.69
CA ASP A 57 14.24 -10.08 6.24
C ASP A 57 12.84 -10.57 5.81
N ASP A 58 12.23 -11.52 6.53
CA ASP A 58 10.84 -11.97 6.34
C ASP A 58 9.84 -10.82 6.51
N PHE A 59 10.00 -10.02 7.58
CA PHE A 59 9.15 -8.86 7.82
C PHE A 59 9.30 -7.80 6.72
N ALA A 60 10.53 -7.52 6.28
CA ALA A 60 10.77 -6.59 5.18
C ALA A 60 10.12 -7.08 3.88
N GLU A 61 10.20 -8.37 3.58
CA GLU A 61 9.54 -8.98 2.42
C GLU A 61 8.01 -8.87 2.50
N GLU A 62 7.41 -9.07 3.67
CA GLU A 62 5.97 -8.89 3.86
C GLU A 62 5.53 -7.44 3.61
N GLN A 63 6.30 -6.47 4.13
CA GLN A 63 6.03 -5.04 3.88
C GLN A 63 6.17 -4.67 2.41
N ARG A 64 7.08 -5.33 1.68
CA ARG A 64 7.26 -5.15 0.22
C ARG A 64 6.01 -5.59 -0.53
N ARG A 65 5.53 -6.80 -0.24
CA ARG A 65 4.31 -7.35 -0.85
C ARG A 65 3.09 -6.50 -0.54
N LEU A 66 2.98 -5.99 0.69
CA LEU A 66 1.91 -5.05 1.04
C LEU A 66 1.95 -3.79 0.18
N TYR A 67 3.14 -3.20 -0.01
CA TYR A 67 3.30 -2.02 -0.84
C TYR A 67 2.95 -2.29 -2.31
N GLU A 68 3.39 -3.43 -2.86
CA GLU A 68 3.07 -3.88 -4.22
C GLU A 68 1.55 -4.04 -4.39
N ASN A 69 0.89 -4.76 -3.48
CA ASN A 69 -0.57 -4.96 -3.49
C ASN A 69 -1.34 -3.63 -3.41
N LEU A 70 -0.92 -2.70 -2.55
CA LEU A 70 -1.56 -1.38 -2.45
C LEU A 70 -1.36 -0.53 -3.71
N THR A 71 -0.20 -0.68 -4.36
CA THR A 71 0.07 -0.03 -5.64
C THR A 71 -0.87 -0.56 -6.72
N GLU A 72 -1.04 -1.87 -6.82
CA GLU A 72 -1.97 -2.50 -7.76
C GLU A 72 -3.42 -2.09 -7.47
N ALA A 73 -3.82 -2.05 -6.19
CA ALA A 73 -5.15 -1.61 -5.77
C ALA A 73 -5.43 -0.15 -6.17
N LEU A 74 -4.45 0.75 -5.99
CA LEU A 74 -4.56 2.13 -6.45
C LEU A 74 -4.72 2.21 -7.98
N GLN A 75 -3.92 1.46 -8.72
CA GLN A 75 -4.02 1.42 -10.19
C GLN A 75 -5.36 0.86 -10.67
N ALA A 76 -5.92 -0.14 -9.98
CA ALA A 76 -7.25 -0.65 -10.27
C ALA A 76 -8.33 0.41 -9.99
N ALA A 77 -8.30 1.04 -8.81
CA ALA A 77 -9.25 2.10 -8.46
C ALA A 77 -9.21 3.29 -9.43
N GLN A 78 -8.01 3.67 -9.92
CA GLN A 78 -7.86 4.74 -10.90
C GLN A 78 -8.48 4.34 -12.25
N ARG A 79 -8.22 3.12 -12.73
CA ARG A 79 -8.82 2.61 -13.97
C ARG A 79 -10.34 2.58 -13.91
N ASP A 80 -10.90 2.17 -12.77
CA ASP A 80 -12.35 2.15 -12.56
C ASP A 80 -12.94 3.57 -12.59
N TYR A 81 -12.27 4.53 -11.94
CA TYR A 81 -12.68 5.93 -11.95
C TYR A 81 -12.64 6.51 -13.37
N ASP A 82 -11.53 6.31 -14.10
CA ASP A 82 -11.36 6.82 -15.46
C ASP A 82 -12.42 6.23 -16.41
N ALA A 83 -12.75 4.94 -16.26
CA ALA A 83 -13.80 4.29 -17.04
C ALA A 83 -15.19 4.87 -16.76
N LEU A 84 -15.51 5.13 -15.48
CA LEU A 84 -16.78 5.77 -15.10
C LEU A 84 -16.85 7.21 -15.62
N GLN A 85 -15.74 7.95 -15.56
CA GLN A 85 -15.67 9.33 -16.05
C GLN A 85 -15.91 9.37 -17.56
N ALA A 86 -15.26 8.49 -18.33
CA ALA A 86 -15.47 8.40 -19.77
C ALA A 86 -16.92 8.06 -20.15
N GLN A 87 -17.59 7.20 -19.37
CA GLN A 87 -19.02 6.89 -19.57
C GLN A 87 -19.93 8.09 -19.25
N ALA A 88 -19.62 8.86 -18.22
CA ALA A 88 -20.37 10.06 -17.87
C ALA A 88 -20.22 11.14 -18.95
N ASP A 89 -19.01 11.35 -19.46
CA ASP A 89 -18.72 12.33 -20.51
C ASP A 89 -19.43 11.96 -21.83
N ALA A 90 -19.39 10.68 -22.22
CA ALA A 90 -20.09 10.18 -23.41
C ALA A 90 -21.63 10.25 -23.31
N SER A 91 -22.18 10.43 -22.09
CA SER A 91 -23.62 10.58 -21.86
C SER A 91 -24.09 12.04 -21.92
N HIS A 92 -23.16 13.00 -21.85
CA HIS A 92 -23.45 14.44 -21.89
C HIS A 92 -23.04 15.11 -23.23
N GLY A 93 -22.42 14.36 -24.14
CA GLY A 93 -22.02 14.79 -25.48
C GLY A 93 -23.05 14.50 -26.58
#